data_AF-A0A4V6AB11-F1
#
_entry.id   AF-A0A4V6AB11-F1
#
_cell.length_a   1.000
_cell.length_b   1.000
_cell.length_c   1.000
_cell.angle_alpha   90.00
_cell.angle_beta   90.00
_cell.angle_gamma   90.00
#
_symmetry.space_group_name_H-M   'P 1'
#
loop_
_entity.id
_entity.type
_entity.pdbx_description
1 polymer ?
#
loop_
_entity_poly.entity_id
_entity_poly.type
_entity_poly.pdbx_seq_one_letter_code
_entity_poly.pdbx_strand_id
1 'polypeptide(L)'
;RLAAGEWFTARVSSCGLFHIAYPSAPETLKTELRALYSQLCQDDMPMVRRSAATNLGKFAATVEPVHLKTDIMSIFEDLTQDDQDSVRLLAVEGCAALGKLLEPQDCVAHILPVIVNFSQDKSWRVRYMVANQLYELCEAVGPEPTRSDLVPAYVRLLRDNEAEVRIAAAGKVTKFCRILNPELAIQHILPCVKDLSTDSSQHVRSALASVIMGMAPVLGKDATIEQLLPIFLSLLKDEFPDVRLNIISKLDQVNQVIGIDLLSQSLLPAIVELAEDRHWRVRLAIIEYIPLLASQLGVGFFDDKLGALCMQWLKDKVYSIRDAAANNVKRLAEEFGPDWAMQHIVPQVLDLINNPHYLYRMTILHAVSLLSPVMGSEITCSQLLPIVINASKDRVPNIKFNVAKVLQSLIPIVDQSVVEKTIRPCLVELSEDPDVDVRFFATQALQSSDHVMMST
;
A
#
# COMPACT_ATOMS: atom_id res chain seq x y z
N ARG A 1 -30.86 -18.27 -33.42
CA ARG A 1 -30.07 -19.27 -34.19
C ARG A 1 -28.86 -19.78 -33.39
N LEU A 2 -27.94 -18.93 -32.93
CA LEU A 2 -26.78 -19.39 -32.12
C LEU A 2 -27.19 -20.06 -30.79
N ALA A 3 -28.22 -19.53 -30.11
CA ALA A 3 -28.72 -20.07 -28.83
C ALA A 3 -29.25 -21.52 -28.90
N ALA A 4 -29.63 -21.99 -30.09
CA ALA A 4 -30.09 -23.36 -30.34
C ALA A 4 -29.07 -24.19 -31.16
N GLY A 5 -27.82 -23.72 -31.26
CA GLY A 5 -26.78 -24.43 -31.99
C GLY A 5 -26.41 -25.74 -31.32
N GLU A 6 -26.14 -26.78 -32.12
CA GLU A 6 -25.73 -28.11 -31.62
C GLU A 6 -24.45 -28.03 -30.77
N TRP A 7 -23.49 -27.22 -31.20
CA TRP A 7 -22.23 -27.00 -30.49
C TRP A 7 -22.39 -25.99 -29.35
N PHE A 8 -21.96 -26.39 -28.15
CA PHE A 8 -22.05 -25.54 -26.96
C PHE A 8 -21.32 -24.20 -27.13
N THR A 9 -20.26 -24.12 -27.94
CA THR A 9 -19.51 -22.88 -28.22
C THR A 9 -20.37 -21.79 -28.87
N ALA A 10 -21.31 -22.19 -29.74
CA ALA A 10 -22.27 -21.27 -30.35
C ALA A 10 -23.26 -20.74 -29.30
N ARG A 11 -23.73 -21.62 -28.39
CA ARG A 11 -24.63 -21.26 -27.30
C ARG A 11 -23.97 -20.34 -26.27
N VAL A 12 -22.71 -20.64 -25.88
CA VAL A 12 -21.86 -19.78 -25.04
C VAL A 12 -21.76 -18.37 -25.63
N SER A 13 -21.43 -18.27 -26.92
CA SER A 13 -21.28 -16.98 -27.62
C SER A 13 -22.61 -16.21 -27.66
N SER A 14 -23.74 -16.91 -27.75
CA SER A 14 -25.05 -16.29 -27.83
C SER A 14 -25.44 -15.55 -26.54
N CYS A 15 -25.00 -16.01 -25.36
CA CYS A 15 -25.37 -15.44 -24.06
C CYS A 15 -25.04 -13.94 -23.95
N GLY A 16 -23.96 -13.49 -24.60
CA GLY A 16 -23.53 -12.10 -24.60
C GLY A 16 -24.30 -11.17 -25.55
N LEU A 17 -25.22 -11.69 -26.37
CA LEU A 17 -25.91 -10.90 -27.40
C LEU A 17 -27.33 -10.46 -27.00
N PHE A 18 -27.92 -11.09 -25.99
CA PHE A 18 -29.32 -10.84 -25.61
C PHE A 18 -29.57 -9.40 -25.16
N HIS A 19 -28.72 -8.84 -24.31
CA HIS A 19 -28.84 -7.45 -23.84
C HIS A 19 -28.75 -6.41 -24.97
N ILE A 20 -28.10 -6.74 -26.10
CA ILE A 20 -27.98 -5.84 -27.25
C ILE A 20 -29.24 -5.91 -28.12
N ALA A 21 -29.75 -7.12 -28.34
CA ALA A 21 -30.88 -7.35 -29.24
C ALA A 21 -32.24 -7.02 -28.59
N TYR A 22 -32.36 -7.22 -27.27
CA TYR A 22 -33.62 -7.15 -26.55
C TYR A 22 -34.33 -5.77 -26.58
N PRO A 23 -33.64 -4.63 -26.38
CA PRO A 23 -34.31 -3.32 -26.36
C PRO A 23 -35.01 -2.96 -27.67
N SER A 24 -34.44 -3.39 -28.81
CA SER A 24 -34.94 -3.07 -30.15
C SER A 24 -35.90 -4.13 -30.71
N ALA A 25 -36.16 -5.21 -29.97
CA ALA A 25 -36.99 -6.31 -30.42
C ALA A 25 -38.50 -5.99 -30.30
N PRO A 26 -39.34 -6.47 -31.22
CA PRO A 26 -40.79 -6.46 -31.04
C PRO A 26 -41.22 -7.29 -29.82
N GLU A 27 -42.36 -6.98 -29.20
CA GLU A 27 -42.83 -7.65 -27.96
C GLU A 27 -42.97 -9.18 -28.06
N THR A 28 -43.39 -9.68 -29.22
CA THR A 28 -43.45 -11.13 -29.49
C THR A 28 -42.07 -11.77 -29.42
N LEU A 29 -41.06 -11.10 -29.98
CA LEU A 29 -39.67 -11.57 -29.98
C LEU A 29 -39.01 -11.40 -28.62
N LYS A 30 -39.34 -10.34 -27.86
CA LYS A 30 -38.86 -10.17 -26.48
C LYS A 30 -39.26 -11.35 -25.60
N THR A 31 -40.50 -11.82 -25.73
CA THR A 31 -40.98 -13.00 -24.99
C THR A 31 -40.20 -14.26 -25.36
N GLU A 32 -39.95 -14.47 -26.66
CA GLU A 32 -39.11 -15.59 -27.14
C GLU A 32 -37.67 -15.48 -26.63
N LEU A 33 -37.09 -14.27 -26.62
CA LEU A 33 -35.73 -14.03 -26.13
C LEU A 33 -35.60 -14.33 -24.63
N ARG A 34 -36.59 -13.96 -23.80
CA ARG A 34 -36.57 -14.32 -22.36
C ARG A 34 -36.64 -15.84 -22.17
N ALA A 35 -37.52 -16.53 -22.90
CA ALA A 35 -37.64 -17.98 -22.85
C ALA A 35 -36.36 -18.70 -23.31
N LEU A 36 -35.75 -18.25 -24.42
CA LEU A 36 -34.48 -18.79 -24.90
C LEU A 36 -33.34 -18.55 -23.91
N TYR A 37 -33.30 -17.39 -23.26
CA TYR A 37 -32.28 -17.11 -22.25
C TYR A 37 -32.44 -18.02 -21.01
N SER A 38 -33.68 -18.27 -20.58
CA SER A 38 -33.98 -19.23 -19.51
C SER A 38 -33.48 -20.63 -19.87
N GLN A 39 -33.70 -21.10 -21.11
CA GLN A 39 -33.18 -22.38 -21.57
C GLN A 39 -31.65 -22.45 -21.54
N LEU A 40 -30.93 -21.36 -21.88
CA LEU A 40 -29.47 -21.31 -21.79
C LEU A 40 -28.97 -21.38 -20.33
N CYS A 41 -29.76 -20.87 -19.38
CA CYS A 41 -29.43 -20.95 -17.95
C CYS A 41 -29.64 -22.35 -17.38
N GLN A 42 -30.45 -23.19 -18.03
CA GLN A 42 -30.72 -24.58 -17.66
C GLN A 42 -30.02 -25.59 -18.61
N ASP A 43 -29.07 -25.13 -19.43
CA ASP A 43 -28.38 -25.99 -20.41
C ASP A 43 -27.61 -27.14 -19.75
N ASP A 44 -27.63 -28.32 -20.36
CA ASP A 44 -26.91 -29.49 -19.87
C ASP A 44 -25.40 -29.25 -19.72
N MET A 45 -24.84 -28.34 -20.53
CA MET A 45 -23.42 -28.01 -20.51
C MET A 45 -23.11 -26.88 -19.52
N PRO A 46 -22.33 -27.12 -18.46
CA PRO A 46 -21.99 -26.10 -17.46
C PRO A 46 -21.34 -24.84 -18.04
N MET A 47 -20.58 -24.98 -19.13
CA MET A 47 -19.95 -23.84 -19.81
C MET A 47 -20.97 -22.84 -20.38
N VAL A 48 -22.14 -23.32 -20.82
CA VAL A 48 -23.22 -22.47 -21.33
C VAL A 48 -23.89 -21.76 -20.15
N ARG A 49 -24.27 -22.50 -19.09
CA ARG A 49 -24.86 -21.92 -17.87
C ARG A 49 -23.96 -20.88 -17.23
N ARG A 50 -22.65 -21.14 -17.18
CA ARG A 50 -21.63 -20.19 -16.72
C ARG A 50 -21.61 -18.91 -17.56
N SER A 51 -21.68 -19.03 -18.89
CA SER A 51 -21.74 -17.88 -19.80
C SER A 51 -23.04 -17.08 -19.62
N ALA A 52 -24.16 -17.77 -19.41
CA ALA A 52 -25.44 -17.16 -19.12
C ALA A 52 -25.39 -16.40 -17.79
N ALA A 53 -24.97 -17.03 -16.69
CA ALA A 53 -24.81 -16.39 -15.38
C ALA A 53 -23.94 -15.12 -15.44
N THR A 54 -22.81 -15.17 -16.16
CA THR A 54 -21.92 -14.00 -16.37
C THR A 54 -22.64 -12.81 -17.01
N ASN A 55 -23.58 -13.07 -17.92
CA ASN A 55 -24.28 -12.02 -18.68
C ASN A 55 -25.64 -11.65 -18.11
N LEU A 56 -26.11 -12.33 -17.06
CA LEU A 56 -27.45 -12.15 -16.49
C LEU A 56 -27.69 -10.71 -16.06
N GLY A 57 -26.75 -10.10 -15.33
CA GLY A 57 -26.89 -8.71 -14.86
C GLY A 57 -27.02 -7.70 -16.00
N LYS A 58 -26.29 -7.90 -17.11
CA LYS A 58 -26.39 -7.03 -18.30
C LYS A 58 -27.73 -7.19 -18.99
N PHE A 59 -28.22 -8.43 -19.09
CA PHE A 59 -29.52 -8.70 -19.68
C PHE A 59 -30.65 -8.14 -18.82
N ALA A 60 -30.61 -8.38 -17.50
CA ALA A 60 -31.54 -7.86 -16.52
C ALA A 60 -31.70 -6.33 -16.60
N ALA A 61 -30.61 -5.60 -16.79
CA ALA A 61 -30.62 -4.13 -16.92
C ALA A 61 -31.37 -3.60 -18.16
N THR A 62 -31.66 -4.47 -19.13
CA THR A 62 -32.38 -4.12 -20.38
C THR A 62 -33.83 -4.59 -20.40
N VAL A 63 -34.25 -5.35 -19.38
CA VAL A 63 -35.58 -5.96 -19.28
C VAL A 63 -36.52 -5.05 -18.51
N GLU A 64 -37.79 -5.01 -18.91
CA GLU A 64 -38.82 -4.21 -18.27
C GLU A 64 -39.07 -4.67 -16.82
N PRO A 65 -39.39 -3.75 -15.87
CA PRO A 65 -39.50 -4.09 -14.43
C PRO A 65 -40.47 -5.24 -14.10
N VAL A 66 -41.55 -5.39 -14.87
CA VAL A 66 -42.52 -6.48 -14.71
C VAL A 66 -41.86 -7.85 -14.94
N HIS A 67 -41.05 -7.96 -15.98
CA HIS A 67 -40.35 -9.20 -16.34
C HIS A 67 -39.06 -9.40 -15.55
N LEU A 68 -38.50 -8.33 -14.97
CA LEU A 68 -37.39 -8.44 -14.03
C LEU A 68 -37.81 -9.28 -12.81
N LYS A 69 -38.94 -8.96 -12.17
CA LYS A 69 -39.42 -9.66 -10.97
C LYS A 69 -39.92 -11.09 -11.24
N THR A 70 -40.42 -11.38 -12.44
CA THR A 70 -40.92 -12.73 -12.77
C THR A 70 -39.85 -13.59 -13.42
N ASP A 71 -39.39 -13.20 -14.61
CA ASP A 71 -38.63 -14.09 -15.50
C ASP A 71 -37.15 -14.10 -15.08
N ILE A 72 -36.57 -12.92 -14.87
CA ILE A 72 -35.15 -12.79 -14.50
C ILE A 72 -34.89 -13.32 -13.09
N MET A 73 -35.77 -13.04 -12.13
CA MET A 73 -35.60 -13.57 -10.77
C MET A 73 -35.78 -15.09 -10.71
N SER A 74 -36.70 -15.68 -11.48
CA SER A 74 -36.80 -17.14 -11.57
C SER A 74 -35.53 -17.76 -12.16
N ILE A 75 -34.97 -17.18 -13.23
CA ILE A 75 -33.70 -17.62 -13.82
C ILE A 75 -32.55 -17.50 -12.81
N PHE A 76 -32.52 -16.40 -12.07
CA PHE A 76 -31.52 -16.16 -11.04
C PHE A 76 -31.62 -17.22 -9.93
N GLU A 77 -32.81 -17.48 -9.40
CA GLU A 77 -33.04 -18.49 -8.37
C GLU A 77 -32.56 -19.88 -8.81
N ASP A 78 -32.86 -20.29 -10.05
CA ASP A 78 -32.37 -21.55 -10.62
C ASP A 78 -30.83 -21.62 -10.63
N LEU A 79 -30.16 -20.56 -11.11
CA LEU A 79 -28.70 -20.49 -11.15
C LEU A 79 -28.07 -20.53 -9.74
N THR A 80 -28.80 -20.09 -8.70
CA THR A 80 -28.29 -20.19 -7.32
C THR A 80 -28.26 -21.61 -6.77
N GLN A 81 -29.10 -22.49 -7.32
CA GLN A 81 -29.20 -23.90 -6.93
C GLN A 81 -28.38 -24.84 -7.83
N ASP A 82 -27.56 -24.29 -8.73
CA ASP A 82 -26.76 -25.06 -9.68
C ASP A 82 -25.82 -26.05 -8.98
N ASP A 83 -25.65 -27.24 -9.56
CA ASP A 83 -24.78 -28.27 -9.02
C ASP A 83 -23.29 -27.87 -9.08
N GLN A 84 -22.92 -27.05 -10.07
CA GLN A 84 -21.55 -26.60 -10.31
C GLN A 84 -21.25 -25.31 -9.53
N ASP A 85 -20.19 -25.37 -8.71
CA ASP A 85 -19.74 -24.20 -7.95
C ASP A 85 -19.33 -23.03 -8.87
N SER A 86 -18.79 -23.34 -10.05
CA SER A 86 -18.41 -22.38 -11.08
C SER A 86 -19.57 -21.54 -11.64
N VAL A 87 -20.80 -22.04 -11.52
CA VAL A 87 -22.01 -21.30 -11.88
C VAL A 87 -22.54 -20.54 -10.66
N ARG A 88 -22.65 -21.19 -9.49
CA ARG A 88 -23.10 -20.53 -8.25
C ARG A 88 -22.25 -19.33 -7.87
N LEU A 89 -20.93 -19.39 -8.07
CA LEU A 89 -20.04 -18.26 -7.79
C LEU A 89 -20.34 -17.03 -8.67
N LEU A 90 -20.81 -17.24 -9.91
CA LEU A 90 -21.24 -16.15 -10.80
C LEU A 90 -22.64 -15.62 -10.42
N ALA A 91 -23.49 -16.46 -9.85
CA ALA A 91 -24.76 -16.00 -9.28
C ALA A 91 -24.52 -15.00 -8.13
N VAL A 92 -23.44 -15.14 -7.36
CA VAL A 92 -23.04 -14.10 -6.38
C VAL A 92 -22.84 -12.75 -7.09
N GLU A 93 -22.09 -12.69 -8.20
CA GLU A 93 -21.92 -11.46 -8.99
C GLU A 93 -23.24 -10.91 -9.52
N GLY A 94 -24.15 -11.81 -9.89
CA GLY A 94 -25.53 -11.48 -10.24
C GLY A 94 -26.28 -10.74 -9.13
N CYS A 95 -26.03 -11.08 -7.85
CA CYS A 95 -26.69 -10.44 -6.71
C CYS A 95 -26.41 -8.93 -6.67
N ALA A 96 -25.17 -8.52 -6.90
CA ALA A 96 -24.79 -7.10 -6.88
C ALA A 96 -25.36 -6.33 -8.07
N ALA A 97 -25.46 -6.97 -9.24
CA ALA A 97 -26.07 -6.37 -10.43
C ALA A 97 -27.59 -6.24 -10.27
N LEU A 98 -28.28 -7.30 -9.85
CA LEU A 98 -29.72 -7.33 -9.64
C LEU A 98 -30.15 -6.43 -8.46
N GLY A 99 -29.35 -6.37 -7.40
CA GLY A 99 -29.61 -5.51 -6.24
C GLY A 99 -29.66 -4.01 -6.58
N LYS A 100 -29.06 -3.58 -7.70
CA LYS A 100 -29.15 -2.20 -8.19
C LYS A 100 -30.39 -1.93 -9.05
N LEU A 101 -31.05 -2.98 -9.53
CA LEU A 101 -32.21 -2.91 -10.42
C LEU A 101 -33.53 -3.12 -9.68
N LEU A 102 -33.49 -3.83 -8.55
CA LEU A 102 -34.64 -4.16 -7.73
C LEU A 102 -34.91 -3.10 -6.65
N GLU A 103 -36.15 -3.06 -6.17
CA GLU A 103 -36.48 -2.25 -4.99
C GLU A 103 -35.92 -2.92 -3.73
N PRO A 104 -35.58 -2.15 -2.67
CA PRO A 104 -34.98 -2.71 -1.45
C PRO A 104 -35.79 -3.85 -0.82
N GLN A 105 -37.13 -3.81 -0.92
CA GLN A 105 -38.01 -4.85 -0.41
C GLN A 105 -37.81 -6.19 -1.15
N ASP A 106 -37.65 -6.15 -2.47
CA ASP A 106 -37.39 -7.34 -3.27
C ASP A 106 -35.96 -7.86 -3.06
N CYS A 107 -34.98 -6.96 -2.87
CA CYS A 107 -33.61 -7.33 -2.50
C CYS A 107 -33.60 -8.13 -1.20
N VAL A 108 -34.36 -7.69 -0.20
CA VAL A 108 -34.50 -8.40 1.08
C VAL A 108 -35.22 -9.73 0.92
N ALA A 109 -36.27 -9.80 0.08
CA ALA A 109 -37.03 -11.02 -0.12
C ALA A 109 -36.26 -12.11 -0.90
N HIS A 110 -35.50 -11.73 -1.94
CA HIS A 110 -34.92 -12.68 -2.89
C HIS A 110 -33.38 -12.74 -2.87
N ILE A 111 -32.69 -11.60 -2.70
CA ILE A 111 -31.22 -11.56 -2.78
C ILE A 111 -30.58 -11.89 -1.43
N LEU A 112 -31.12 -11.36 -0.34
CA LEU A 112 -30.56 -11.56 1.01
C LEU A 112 -30.49 -13.05 1.42
N PRO A 113 -31.53 -13.88 1.24
CA PRO A 113 -31.46 -15.30 1.62
C PRO A 113 -30.38 -16.06 0.85
N VAL A 114 -30.20 -15.73 -0.43
CA VAL A 114 -29.17 -16.34 -1.29
C VAL A 114 -27.78 -16.02 -0.75
N ILE A 115 -27.50 -14.78 -0.38
CA ILE A 115 -26.20 -14.37 0.15
C ILE A 115 -25.91 -15.00 1.51
N VAL A 116 -26.90 -15.05 2.40
CA VAL A 116 -26.77 -15.70 3.70
C VAL A 116 -26.50 -17.20 3.53
N ASN A 117 -27.18 -17.86 2.59
CA ASN A 117 -26.94 -19.26 2.27
C ASN A 117 -25.54 -19.47 1.65
N PHE A 118 -25.15 -18.64 0.69
CA PHE A 118 -23.85 -18.71 0.02
C PHE A 118 -22.68 -18.40 0.94
N SER A 119 -22.87 -17.62 2.02
CA SER A 119 -21.86 -17.46 3.08
C SER A 119 -21.50 -18.79 3.79
N GLN A 120 -22.30 -19.83 3.58
CA GLN A 120 -22.15 -21.17 4.15
C GLN A 120 -22.06 -22.25 3.06
N ASP A 121 -21.83 -21.87 1.79
CA ASP A 121 -21.71 -22.82 0.69
C ASP A 121 -20.57 -23.80 0.94
N LYS A 122 -20.74 -25.05 0.48
CA LYS A 122 -19.72 -26.09 0.60
C LYS A 122 -18.42 -25.71 -0.14
N SER A 123 -18.53 -25.00 -1.26
CA SER A 123 -17.37 -24.50 -2.02
C SER A 123 -16.85 -23.20 -1.42
N TRP A 124 -15.58 -23.21 -1.00
CA TRP A 124 -14.90 -22.01 -0.51
C TRP A 124 -14.85 -20.90 -1.57
N ARG A 125 -14.89 -21.24 -2.87
CA ARG A 125 -14.89 -20.26 -3.96
C ARG A 125 -16.15 -19.41 -3.97
N VAL A 126 -17.30 -20.02 -3.67
CA VAL A 126 -18.58 -19.31 -3.54
C VAL A 126 -18.54 -18.40 -2.31
N ARG A 127 -18.08 -18.92 -1.16
CA ARG A 127 -17.91 -18.11 0.07
C ARG A 127 -16.93 -16.95 -0.12
N TYR A 128 -15.84 -17.18 -0.85
CA TYR A 128 -14.85 -16.17 -1.24
C TYR A 128 -15.47 -15.07 -2.12
N MET A 129 -16.34 -15.43 -3.06
CA MET A 129 -17.10 -14.44 -3.84
C MET A 129 -18.04 -13.61 -2.96
N VAL A 130 -18.74 -14.24 -2.00
CA VAL A 130 -19.59 -13.51 -1.05
C VAL A 130 -18.75 -12.51 -0.24
N ALA A 131 -17.60 -12.93 0.30
CA ALA A 131 -16.70 -12.02 1.05
C ALA A 131 -16.25 -10.81 0.23
N ASN A 132 -16.06 -10.98 -1.08
CA ASN A 132 -15.64 -9.89 -1.98
C ASN A 132 -16.74 -8.87 -2.30
N GLN A 133 -18.01 -9.30 -2.29
CA GLN A 133 -19.17 -8.49 -2.72
C GLN A 133 -20.11 -8.07 -1.59
N LEU A 134 -19.83 -8.51 -0.36
CA LEU A 134 -20.73 -8.27 0.77
C LEU A 134 -20.98 -6.78 1.00
N TYR A 135 -19.99 -5.93 0.73
CA TYR A 135 -20.10 -4.48 0.89
C TYR A 135 -21.15 -3.88 -0.06
N GLU A 136 -21.08 -4.18 -1.36
CA GLU A 136 -22.01 -3.69 -2.37
C GLU A 136 -23.45 -4.16 -2.08
N LEU A 137 -23.60 -5.32 -1.45
CA LEU A 137 -24.90 -5.90 -1.11
C LEU A 137 -25.52 -5.25 0.13
N CYS A 138 -24.71 -4.80 1.10
CA CYS A 138 -25.20 -4.04 2.24
C CYS A 138 -25.89 -2.73 1.79
N GLU A 139 -25.33 -2.06 0.78
CA GLU A 139 -25.93 -0.85 0.20
C GLU A 139 -27.28 -1.15 -0.47
N ALA A 140 -27.44 -2.33 -1.07
CA ALA A 140 -28.67 -2.72 -1.78
C ALA A 140 -29.82 -3.14 -0.85
N VAL A 141 -29.54 -3.86 0.24
CA VAL A 141 -30.58 -4.36 1.18
C VAL A 141 -30.92 -3.35 2.29
N GLY A 142 -30.05 -2.37 2.53
CA GLY A 142 -30.25 -1.34 3.54
C GLY A 142 -29.79 -1.75 4.96
N PRO A 143 -29.91 -0.83 5.94
CA PRO A 143 -29.22 -0.93 7.22
C PRO A 143 -29.79 -2.01 8.16
N GLU A 144 -31.11 -2.17 8.24
CA GLU A 144 -31.73 -3.14 9.16
C GLU A 144 -31.39 -4.59 8.77
N PRO A 145 -31.59 -5.03 7.51
CA PRO A 145 -31.20 -6.39 7.10
C PRO A 145 -29.69 -6.62 7.14
N THR A 146 -28.90 -5.57 6.92
CA THR A 146 -27.44 -5.65 7.09
C THR A 146 -27.09 -6.02 8.53
N ARG A 147 -27.77 -5.44 9.53
CA ARG A 147 -27.53 -5.70 10.95
C ARG A 147 -27.99 -7.09 11.37
N SER A 148 -29.19 -7.51 10.99
CA SER A 148 -29.77 -8.79 11.43
C SER A 148 -29.12 -10.00 10.77
N ASP A 149 -28.83 -9.93 9.47
CA ASP A 149 -28.50 -11.10 8.66
C ASP A 149 -27.07 -11.08 8.10
N LEU A 150 -26.61 -9.91 7.61
CA LEU A 150 -25.29 -9.81 6.99
C LEU A 150 -24.15 -9.74 8.02
N VAL A 151 -24.35 -9.15 9.21
CA VAL A 151 -23.33 -9.16 10.28
C VAL A 151 -22.98 -10.60 10.70
N PRO A 152 -23.94 -11.48 11.06
CA PRO A 152 -23.63 -12.88 11.35
C PRO A 152 -22.97 -13.62 10.18
N ALA A 153 -23.39 -13.34 8.94
CA ALA A 153 -22.76 -13.91 7.74
C ALA A 153 -21.30 -13.48 7.60
N TYR A 154 -21.01 -12.20 7.82
CA TYR A 154 -19.65 -11.68 7.75
C TYR A 154 -18.74 -12.26 8.84
N VAL A 155 -19.25 -12.39 10.07
CA VAL A 155 -18.53 -13.03 11.18
C VAL A 155 -18.13 -14.47 10.83
N ARG A 156 -19.01 -15.23 10.15
CA ARG A 156 -18.65 -16.57 9.64
C ARG A 156 -17.53 -16.52 8.62
N LEU A 157 -17.56 -15.57 7.68
CA LEU A 157 -16.53 -15.43 6.65
C LEU A 157 -15.17 -14.98 7.23
N LEU A 158 -15.18 -14.13 8.26
CA LEU A 158 -13.96 -13.75 8.99
C LEU A 158 -13.36 -14.94 9.76
N ARG A 159 -14.17 -15.94 10.11
CA ARG A 159 -13.76 -17.16 10.83
C ARG A 159 -13.79 -18.40 9.93
N ASP A 160 -13.74 -18.20 8.61
CA ASP A 160 -13.82 -19.29 7.65
C ASP A 160 -12.65 -20.27 7.82
N ASN A 161 -12.85 -21.54 7.51
CA ASN A 161 -11.78 -22.52 7.59
C ASN A 161 -10.71 -22.31 6.49
N GLU A 162 -11.10 -21.74 5.35
CA GLU A 162 -10.21 -21.49 4.22
C GLU A 162 -9.53 -20.12 4.32
N ALA A 163 -8.20 -20.08 4.19
CA ALA A 163 -7.43 -18.85 4.34
C ALA A 163 -7.80 -17.80 3.29
N GLU A 164 -8.04 -18.20 2.04
CA GLU A 164 -8.43 -17.29 0.95
C GLU A 164 -9.72 -16.53 1.26
N VAL A 165 -10.70 -17.19 1.88
CA VAL A 165 -11.96 -16.54 2.30
C VAL A 165 -11.68 -15.52 3.39
N ARG A 166 -10.87 -15.89 4.40
CA ARG A 166 -10.47 -14.98 5.48
C ARG A 166 -9.66 -13.78 4.97
N ILE A 167 -8.79 -13.97 3.97
CA ILE A 167 -8.04 -12.89 3.31
C ILE A 167 -9.00 -11.88 2.68
N ALA A 168 -9.95 -12.36 1.86
CA ALA A 168 -10.94 -11.50 1.22
C ALA A 168 -11.80 -10.75 2.25
N ALA A 169 -12.26 -11.45 3.29
CA ALA A 169 -13.05 -10.85 4.35
C ALA A 169 -12.23 -9.79 5.13
N ALA A 170 -11.03 -10.13 5.60
CA ALA A 170 -10.15 -9.24 6.36
C ALA A 170 -9.81 -7.95 5.58
N GLY A 171 -9.52 -8.08 4.27
CA GLY A 171 -9.22 -6.94 3.40
C GLY A 171 -10.40 -5.96 3.20
N LYS A 172 -11.62 -6.33 3.60
CA LYS A 172 -12.83 -5.50 3.48
C LYS A 172 -13.38 -5.03 4.84
N VAL A 173 -12.76 -5.40 5.95
CA VAL A 173 -13.29 -5.17 7.31
C VAL A 173 -13.59 -3.70 7.59
N THR A 174 -12.68 -2.82 7.16
CA THR A 174 -12.85 -1.36 7.29
C THR A 174 -14.08 -0.85 6.53
N LYS A 175 -14.30 -1.34 5.32
CA LYS A 175 -15.45 -0.92 4.50
C LYS A 175 -16.75 -1.37 5.15
N PHE A 176 -16.81 -2.61 5.63
CA PHE A 176 -17.98 -3.14 6.32
C PHE A 176 -18.28 -2.38 7.62
N CYS A 177 -17.25 -2.09 8.43
CA CYS A 177 -17.43 -1.34 9.68
C CYS A 177 -18.04 0.05 9.47
N ARG A 178 -17.75 0.72 8.35
CA ARG A 178 -18.31 2.06 8.05
C ARG A 178 -19.82 2.04 7.80
N ILE A 179 -20.39 0.89 7.44
CA ILE A 179 -21.83 0.72 7.27
C ILE A 179 -22.52 0.47 8.62
N LEU A 180 -21.78 -0.14 9.56
CA LEU A 180 -22.28 -0.44 10.89
C LEU A 180 -22.20 0.79 11.80
N ASN A 181 -23.00 0.76 12.86
CA ASN A 181 -22.76 1.64 13.99
C ASN A 181 -21.55 1.14 14.83
N PRO A 182 -20.91 2.02 15.61
CA PRO A 182 -19.73 1.67 16.40
C PRO A 182 -19.97 0.50 17.36
N GLU A 183 -21.16 0.41 17.96
CA GLU A 183 -21.48 -0.62 18.95
C GLU A 183 -21.43 -2.03 18.36
N LEU A 184 -22.03 -2.24 17.18
CA LEU A 184 -22.00 -3.55 16.51
C LEU A 184 -20.59 -3.90 16.01
N ALA A 185 -19.83 -2.91 15.54
CA ALA A 185 -18.44 -3.13 15.13
C ALA A 185 -17.58 -3.59 16.31
N ILE A 186 -17.71 -2.95 17.47
CA ILE A 186 -17.00 -3.33 18.71
C ILE A 186 -17.46 -4.71 19.20
N GLN A 187 -18.77 -4.99 19.21
CA GLN A 187 -19.31 -6.21 19.77
C GLN A 187 -19.04 -7.45 18.91
N HIS A 188 -19.14 -7.33 17.59
CA HIS A 188 -19.12 -8.49 16.68
C HIS A 188 -17.89 -8.58 15.80
N ILE A 189 -17.39 -7.45 15.30
CA ILE A 189 -16.30 -7.44 14.31
C ILE A 189 -14.94 -7.38 14.97
N LEU A 190 -14.77 -6.55 16.00
CA LEU A 190 -13.50 -6.35 16.68
C LEU A 190 -12.92 -7.63 17.33
N PRO A 191 -13.72 -8.53 17.94
CA PRO A 191 -13.21 -9.83 18.39
C PRO A 191 -12.64 -10.67 17.24
N CYS A 192 -13.29 -10.65 16.07
CA CYS A 192 -12.81 -11.36 14.90
C CYS A 192 -11.51 -10.74 14.36
N VAL A 193 -11.40 -9.41 14.37
CA VAL A 193 -10.15 -8.70 14.01
C VAL A 193 -9.01 -9.08 14.94
N LYS A 194 -9.28 -9.22 16.25
CA LYS A 194 -8.29 -9.71 17.22
C LYS A 194 -7.86 -11.13 16.89
N ASP A 195 -8.79 -12.04 16.62
CA ASP A 195 -8.47 -13.43 16.23
C ASP A 195 -7.60 -13.46 14.95
N LEU A 196 -7.99 -12.68 13.93
CA LEU A 196 -7.30 -12.55 12.65
C LEU A 196 -5.90 -11.96 12.76
N SER A 197 -5.63 -11.13 13.77
CA SER A 197 -4.29 -10.58 14.00
C SER A 197 -3.27 -11.63 14.43
N THR A 198 -3.75 -12.77 14.92
CA THR A 198 -2.95 -13.93 15.31
C THR A 198 -3.19 -15.14 14.40
N ASP A 199 -3.77 -14.93 13.21
CA ASP A 199 -4.07 -16.00 12.27
C ASP A 199 -2.81 -16.78 11.87
N SER A 200 -2.94 -18.09 11.66
CA SER A 200 -1.82 -18.92 11.23
C SER A 200 -1.28 -18.54 9.85
N SER A 201 -2.13 -17.98 8.98
CA SER A 201 -1.75 -17.53 7.64
C SER A 201 -1.21 -16.10 7.67
N GLN A 202 0.06 -15.94 7.27
CA GLN A 202 0.68 -14.63 7.09
C GLN A 202 -0.08 -13.72 6.10
N HIS A 203 -0.74 -14.31 5.11
CA HIS A 203 -1.51 -13.57 4.11
C HIS A 203 -2.78 -12.97 4.70
N VAL A 204 -3.42 -13.67 5.64
CA VAL A 204 -4.59 -13.14 6.39
C VAL A 204 -4.15 -11.97 7.26
N ARG A 205 -3.08 -12.15 8.05
CA ARG A 205 -2.52 -11.08 8.90
C ARG A 205 -2.09 -9.86 8.07
N SER A 206 -1.49 -10.09 6.91
CA SER A 206 -1.08 -9.04 5.97
C SER A 206 -2.27 -8.28 5.37
N ALA A 207 -3.32 -9.00 4.97
CA ALA A 207 -4.56 -8.40 4.48
C ALA A 207 -5.22 -7.53 5.54
N LEU A 208 -5.31 -8.01 6.79
CA LEU A 208 -5.82 -7.21 7.91
C LEU A 208 -4.96 -5.95 8.15
N ALA A 209 -3.64 -6.12 8.24
CA ALA A 209 -2.68 -5.04 8.47
C ALA A 209 -2.82 -3.90 7.44
N SER A 210 -3.14 -4.22 6.19
CA SER A 210 -3.28 -3.24 5.12
C SER A 210 -4.47 -2.27 5.31
N VAL A 211 -5.48 -2.65 6.12
CA VAL A 211 -6.73 -1.89 6.27
C VAL A 211 -7.10 -1.53 7.70
N ILE A 212 -6.51 -2.17 8.72
CA ILE A 212 -6.96 -2.13 10.12
C ILE A 212 -7.18 -0.71 10.67
N MET A 213 -6.31 0.25 10.34
CA MET A 213 -6.42 1.62 10.83
C MET A 213 -7.58 2.42 10.26
N GLY A 214 -8.17 1.95 9.16
CA GLY A 214 -9.40 2.53 8.65
C GLY A 214 -10.63 2.31 9.55
N MET A 215 -10.53 1.43 10.55
CA MET A 215 -11.56 1.23 11.57
C MET A 215 -11.54 2.33 12.65
N ALA A 216 -10.42 3.01 12.88
CA ALA A 216 -10.29 3.98 13.98
C ALA A 216 -11.33 5.11 13.95
N PRO A 217 -11.65 5.73 12.79
CA PRO A 217 -12.71 6.74 12.72
C PRO A 217 -14.11 6.21 13.06
N VAL A 218 -14.35 4.91 12.86
CA VAL A 218 -15.64 4.27 13.17
C VAL A 218 -15.74 3.94 14.66
N LEU A 219 -14.66 3.41 15.26
CA LEU A 219 -14.65 3.01 16.66
C LEU A 219 -14.59 4.20 17.62
N GLY A 220 -14.07 5.33 17.18
CA GLY A 220 -13.78 6.48 18.03
C GLY A 220 -12.46 6.33 18.79
N LYS A 221 -12.04 7.40 19.46
CA LYS A 221 -10.72 7.51 20.08
C LYS A 221 -10.48 6.48 21.19
N ASP A 222 -11.43 6.35 22.12
CA ASP A 222 -11.26 5.51 23.30
C ASP A 222 -11.16 4.02 22.93
N ALA A 223 -12.09 3.51 22.12
CA ALA A 223 -12.05 2.12 21.64
C ALA A 223 -10.83 1.85 20.74
N THR A 224 -10.37 2.84 19.97
CA THR A 224 -9.12 2.72 19.20
C THR A 224 -7.93 2.53 20.11
N ILE A 225 -7.80 3.32 21.17
CA ILE A 225 -6.69 3.24 22.11
C ILE A 225 -6.74 1.93 22.93
N GLU A 226 -7.91 1.59 23.46
CA GLU A 226 -8.03 0.44 24.38
C GLU A 226 -7.97 -0.91 23.66
N GLN A 227 -8.50 -1.00 22.43
CA GLN A 227 -8.73 -2.28 21.77
C GLN A 227 -8.01 -2.42 20.43
N LEU A 228 -7.96 -1.37 19.59
CA LEU A 228 -7.32 -1.46 18.28
C LEU A 228 -5.80 -1.30 18.36
N LEU A 229 -5.29 -0.41 19.20
CA LEU A 229 -3.85 -0.15 19.36
C LEU A 229 -3.07 -1.39 19.82
N PRO A 230 -3.52 -2.22 20.78
CA PRO A 230 -2.85 -3.47 21.10
C PRO A 230 -2.72 -4.42 19.89
N ILE A 231 -3.75 -4.50 19.05
CA ILE A 231 -3.75 -5.31 17.83
C ILE A 231 -2.74 -4.74 16.82
N PHE A 232 -2.75 -3.42 16.65
CA PHE A 232 -1.79 -2.72 15.78
C PHE A 232 -0.34 -2.97 16.20
N LEU A 233 -0.04 -2.84 17.50
CA LEU A 233 1.30 -3.10 18.06
C LEU A 233 1.72 -4.56 17.92
N SER A 234 0.78 -5.51 18.05
CA SER A 234 1.05 -6.93 17.81
C SER A 234 1.46 -7.19 16.36
N LEU A 235 0.73 -6.61 15.39
CA LEU A 235 1.05 -6.73 13.96
C LEU A 235 2.32 -5.97 13.56
N LEU A 236 2.65 -4.90 14.28
CA LEU A 236 3.91 -4.17 14.08
C LEU A 236 5.14 -5.03 14.41
N LYS A 237 4.97 -6.02 15.30
CA LYS A 237 6.00 -6.98 15.73
C LYS A 237 5.84 -8.36 15.09
N ASP A 238 5.09 -8.46 13.99
CA ASP A 238 4.86 -9.72 13.31
C ASP A 238 6.18 -10.34 12.78
N GLU A 239 6.23 -11.66 12.73
CA GLU A 239 7.38 -12.38 12.18
C GLU A 239 7.56 -12.13 10.67
N PHE A 240 6.46 -11.86 9.94
CA PHE A 240 6.47 -11.69 8.50
C PHE A 240 6.66 -10.23 8.08
N PRO A 241 7.66 -9.92 7.23
CA PRO A 241 7.96 -8.54 6.83
C PRO A 241 6.79 -7.78 6.20
N ASP A 242 5.98 -8.42 5.35
CA ASP A 242 4.89 -7.71 4.64
C ASP A 242 3.79 -7.25 5.60
N VAL A 243 3.55 -7.99 6.69
CA VAL A 243 2.61 -7.56 7.74
C VAL A 243 3.11 -6.27 8.38
N ARG A 244 4.38 -6.26 8.80
CA ARG A 244 5.00 -5.08 9.42
C ARG A 244 5.04 -3.89 8.48
N LEU A 245 5.40 -4.10 7.21
CA LEU A 245 5.41 -3.05 6.18
C LEU A 245 4.03 -2.43 5.99
N ASN A 246 2.98 -3.25 5.94
CA ASN A 246 1.61 -2.75 5.86
C ASN A 246 1.25 -1.90 7.06
N ILE A 247 1.61 -2.31 8.28
CA ILE A 247 1.39 -1.51 9.50
C ILE A 247 2.20 -0.21 9.49
N ILE A 248 3.48 -0.24 9.10
CA ILE A 248 4.35 0.95 9.03
C ILE A 248 3.74 2.00 8.10
N SER A 249 3.18 1.58 6.97
CA SER A 249 2.51 2.48 6.01
C SER A 249 1.28 3.22 6.58
N LYS A 250 0.79 2.80 7.75
CA LYS A 250 -0.39 3.37 8.44
C LYS A 250 -0.05 4.09 9.75
N LEU A 251 1.23 4.21 10.12
CA LEU A 251 1.63 4.86 11.38
C LEU A 251 1.14 6.31 11.50
N ASP A 252 1.12 7.07 10.39
CA ASP A 252 0.57 8.43 10.37
C ASP A 252 -0.91 8.48 10.78
N GLN A 253 -1.73 7.52 10.32
CA GLN A 253 -3.15 7.46 10.67
C GLN A 253 -3.37 7.17 12.15
N VAL A 254 -2.51 6.32 12.75
CA VAL A 254 -2.55 6.05 14.19
C VAL A 254 -2.21 7.31 14.97
N ASN A 255 -1.14 8.01 14.55
CA ASN A 255 -0.65 9.16 15.29
C ASN A 255 -1.70 10.27 15.40
N GLN A 256 -2.49 10.48 14.33
CA GLN A 256 -3.61 11.43 14.34
C GLN A 256 -4.70 11.10 15.39
N VAL A 257 -4.85 9.83 15.78
CA VAL A 257 -5.89 9.40 16.71
C VAL A 257 -5.40 9.37 18.16
N ILE A 258 -4.20 8.84 18.41
CA ILE A 258 -3.69 8.63 19.78
C ILE A 258 -3.02 9.89 20.37
N GLY A 259 -2.46 10.74 19.52
CA GLY A 259 -1.66 11.90 19.93
C GLY A 259 -0.22 11.56 20.34
N ILE A 260 0.59 12.62 20.50
CA ILE A 260 2.05 12.56 20.69
C ILE A 260 2.46 11.79 21.96
N ASP A 261 1.72 11.94 23.06
CA ASP A 261 2.09 11.33 24.35
C ASP A 261 2.07 9.80 24.26
N LEU A 262 0.98 9.22 23.74
CA LEU A 262 0.83 7.77 23.61
C LEU A 262 1.74 7.19 22.52
N LEU A 263 1.99 7.96 21.45
CA LEU A 263 2.98 7.63 20.41
C LEU A 263 4.36 7.38 21.05
N SER A 264 4.81 8.31 21.90
CA SER A 264 6.13 8.22 22.54
C SER A 264 6.27 7.00 23.48
N GLN A 265 5.20 6.65 24.21
CA GLN A 265 5.23 5.57 25.20
C GLN A 265 5.04 4.19 24.57
N SER A 266 4.17 4.06 23.56
CA SER A 266 3.73 2.77 23.04
C SER A 266 4.36 2.40 21.68
N LEU A 267 4.51 3.37 20.78
CA LEU A 267 5.00 3.12 19.42
C LEU A 267 6.52 3.26 19.30
N LEU A 268 7.14 4.19 20.04
CA LEU A 268 8.58 4.41 19.96
C LEU A 268 9.40 3.13 20.21
N PRO A 269 9.14 2.32 21.26
CA PRO A 269 9.92 1.11 21.49
C PRO A 269 9.85 0.14 20.31
N ALA A 270 8.69 0.04 19.65
CA ALA A 270 8.50 -0.79 18.47
C ALA A 270 9.21 -0.21 17.24
N ILE A 271 9.20 1.12 17.06
CA ILE A 271 9.92 1.80 15.96
C ILE A 271 11.43 1.57 16.09
N VAL A 272 11.98 1.69 17.30
CA VAL A 272 13.41 1.44 17.57
C VAL A 272 13.77 -0.02 17.29
N GLU A 273 12.90 -0.97 17.65
CA GLU A 273 13.09 -2.38 17.31
C GLU A 273 13.08 -2.63 15.79
N LEU A 274 12.18 -1.97 15.05
CA LEU A 274 12.07 -2.07 13.59
C LEU A 274 13.20 -1.34 12.84
N ALA A 275 13.80 -0.33 13.45
CA ALA A 275 14.98 0.36 12.91
C ALA A 275 16.16 -0.59 12.70
N GLU A 276 16.23 -1.67 13.49
CA GLU A 276 17.27 -2.70 13.43
C GLU A 276 16.78 -4.02 12.83
N ASP A 277 15.63 -4.00 12.15
CA ASP A 277 14.99 -5.19 11.63
C ASP A 277 15.90 -5.99 10.68
N ARG A 278 15.82 -7.33 10.74
CA ARG A 278 16.61 -8.21 9.87
C ARG A 278 16.31 -7.97 8.38
N HIS A 279 15.06 -7.68 8.03
CA HIS A 279 14.62 -7.43 6.67
C HIS A 279 14.84 -5.96 6.30
N TRP A 280 15.74 -5.72 5.36
CA TRP A 280 16.14 -4.34 5.02
C TRP A 280 14.99 -3.47 4.54
N ARG A 281 13.97 -4.00 3.85
CA ARG A 281 12.81 -3.18 3.44
C ARG A 281 12.04 -2.61 4.63
N VAL A 282 12.00 -3.33 5.76
CA VAL A 282 11.38 -2.83 7.00
C VAL A 282 12.21 -1.66 7.53
N ARG A 283 13.53 -1.79 7.61
CA ARG A 283 14.43 -0.69 7.98
C ARG A 283 14.25 0.51 7.06
N LEU A 284 14.16 0.29 5.75
CA LEU A 284 13.94 1.34 4.75
C LEU A 284 12.63 2.10 5.04
N ALA A 285 11.53 1.38 5.26
CA ALA A 285 10.24 2.00 5.55
C ALA A 285 10.27 2.84 6.84
N ILE A 286 11.03 2.40 7.86
CA ILE A 286 11.25 3.21 9.07
C ILE A 286 12.05 4.48 8.75
N ILE A 287 13.15 4.38 7.98
CA ILE A 287 13.98 5.54 7.60
C ILE A 287 13.17 6.60 6.87
N GLU A 288 12.25 6.19 5.99
CA GLU A 288 11.38 7.11 5.25
C GLU A 288 10.35 7.80 6.15
N TYR A 289 9.94 7.13 7.24
CA TYR A 289 8.99 7.64 8.22
C TYR A 289 9.62 8.58 9.27
N ILE A 290 10.92 8.45 9.56
CA ILE A 290 11.61 9.24 10.59
C ILE A 290 11.43 10.76 10.47
N PRO A 291 11.51 11.40 9.29
CA PRO A 291 11.38 12.86 9.22
C PRO A 291 10.01 13.35 9.69
N LEU A 292 8.95 12.57 9.44
CA LEU A 292 7.61 12.87 9.93
C LEU A 292 7.52 12.72 11.45
N LEU A 293 8.17 11.70 12.03
CA LEU A 293 8.27 11.56 13.48
C LEU A 293 9.07 12.70 14.11
N ALA A 294 10.16 13.11 13.47
CA ALA A 294 11.04 14.17 13.92
C ALA A 294 10.29 15.51 13.99
N SER A 295 9.51 15.86 12.98
CA SER A 295 8.69 17.08 12.98
C SER A 295 7.57 17.06 14.03
N GLN A 296 7.03 15.87 14.34
CA GLN A 296 5.94 15.72 15.31
C GLN A 296 6.40 15.67 16.77
N LEU A 297 7.56 15.06 17.04
CA LEU A 297 8.10 14.86 18.40
C LEU A 297 9.03 16.01 18.82
N GLY A 298 9.56 16.75 17.85
CA GLY A 298 10.49 17.85 18.06
C GLY A 298 11.94 17.40 18.28
N VAL A 299 12.84 18.39 18.21
CA VAL A 299 14.30 18.23 18.21
C VAL A 299 14.82 17.49 19.43
N GLY A 300 14.46 17.94 20.63
CA GLY A 300 15.03 17.38 21.87
C GLY A 300 14.71 15.90 22.06
N PHE A 301 13.51 15.47 21.66
CA PHE A 301 13.16 14.05 21.70
C PHE A 301 13.93 13.23 20.66
N PHE A 302 14.08 13.78 19.45
CA PHE A 302 14.80 13.12 18.37
C PHE A 302 16.25 12.84 18.78
N ASP A 303 16.93 13.82 19.36
CA ASP A 303 18.33 13.70 19.77
C ASP A 303 18.52 12.60 20.82
N ASP A 304 17.62 12.51 21.81
CA ASP A 304 17.70 11.55 22.91
C ASP A 304 17.45 10.09 22.49
N LYS A 305 16.63 9.86 21.44
CA LYS A 305 16.07 8.53 21.15
C LYS A 305 16.36 8.00 19.75
N LEU A 306 16.47 8.86 18.74
CA LEU A 306 16.50 8.47 17.32
C LEU A 306 17.77 8.92 16.60
N GLY A 307 18.47 9.95 17.08
CA GLY A 307 19.66 10.49 16.42
C GLY A 307 20.76 9.45 16.18
N ALA A 308 21.04 8.59 17.17
CA ALA A 308 22.04 7.53 17.05
C ALA A 308 21.69 6.50 15.95
N LEU A 309 20.40 6.16 15.79
CA LEU A 309 19.93 5.22 14.77
C LEU A 309 20.14 5.78 13.36
N CYS A 310 19.86 7.06 13.16
CA CYS A 310 20.11 7.74 11.88
C CYS A 310 21.58 7.63 11.44
N MET A 311 22.50 7.80 12.39
CA MET A 311 23.94 7.67 12.11
C MET A 311 24.38 6.21 11.89
N GLN A 312 23.71 5.25 12.54
CA GLN A 312 23.96 3.82 12.35
C GLN A 312 23.59 3.36 10.94
N TRP A 313 22.50 3.86 10.36
CA TRP A 313 22.06 3.49 9.01
C TRP A 313 23.02 3.94 7.89
N LEU A 314 23.80 5.00 8.11
CA LEU A 314 24.89 5.39 7.19
C LEU A 314 25.96 4.30 7.06
N LYS A 315 26.04 3.37 8.03
CA LYS A 315 26.96 2.23 8.05
C LYS A 315 26.24 0.90 7.78
N ASP A 316 25.00 0.92 7.29
CA ASP A 316 24.25 -0.31 7.01
C ASP A 316 24.96 -1.14 5.93
N LYS A 317 24.79 -2.47 5.97
CA LYS A 317 25.38 -3.39 4.99
C LYS A 317 24.76 -3.21 3.60
N VAL A 318 23.49 -2.83 3.53
CA VAL A 318 22.71 -2.67 2.30
C VAL A 318 22.85 -1.25 1.75
N TYR A 319 23.23 -1.11 0.48
CA TYR A 319 23.39 0.19 -0.18
C TYR A 319 22.13 1.05 -0.11
N SER A 320 20.96 0.49 -0.44
CA SER A 320 19.69 1.21 -0.44
C SER A 320 19.35 1.82 0.93
N ILE A 321 19.78 1.19 2.02
CA ILE A 321 19.62 1.75 3.36
C ILE A 321 20.57 2.93 3.59
N ARG A 322 21.83 2.79 3.18
CA ARG A 322 22.81 3.89 3.27
C ARG A 322 22.38 5.11 2.45
N ASP A 323 21.84 4.89 1.26
CA ASP A 323 21.30 5.91 0.36
C ASP A 323 20.09 6.62 0.96
N ALA A 324 19.13 5.85 1.50
CA ALA A 324 17.98 6.40 2.21
C ALA A 324 18.39 7.15 3.48
N ALA A 325 19.40 6.66 4.22
CA ALA A 325 19.93 7.33 5.40
C ALA A 325 20.60 8.68 5.05
N ALA A 326 21.36 8.75 3.97
CA ALA A 326 21.94 10.02 3.49
C ALA A 326 20.85 11.05 3.14
N ASN A 327 19.79 10.62 2.45
CA ASN A 327 18.62 11.45 2.18
C ASN A 327 17.84 11.83 3.44
N ASN A 328 17.74 10.92 4.41
CA ASN A 328 17.10 11.16 5.70
C ASN A 328 17.82 12.27 6.49
N VAL A 329 19.16 12.20 6.54
CA VAL A 329 20.00 13.22 7.18
C VAL A 329 19.82 14.60 6.53
N LYS A 330 19.71 14.67 5.20
CA LYS A 330 19.34 15.90 4.49
C LYS A 330 17.98 16.43 4.95
N ARG A 331 16.95 15.59 4.96
CA ARG A 331 15.58 15.99 5.34
C ARG A 331 15.50 16.47 6.80
N LEU A 332 16.28 15.86 7.70
CA LEU A 332 16.37 16.30 9.09
C LEU A 332 17.04 17.68 9.20
N ALA A 333 18.07 17.95 8.40
CA ALA A 333 18.69 19.28 8.34
C ALA A 333 17.74 20.34 7.74
N GLU A 334 16.88 19.97 6.79
CA GLU A 334 15.84 20.85 6.27
C GLU A 334 14.76 21.18 7.33
N GLU A 335 14.39 20.20 8.16
CA GLU A 335 13.37 20.35 9.20
C GLU A 335 13.87 21.12 10.43
N PHE A 336 15.05 20.78 10.94
CA PHE A 336 15.61 21.34 12.18
C PHE A 336 16.59 22.49 11.96
N GLY A 337 16.97 22.73 10.70
CA GLY A 337 17.84 23.83 10.31
C GLY A 337 19.34 23.54 10.37
N PRO A 338 20.14 24.43 9.77
CA PRO A 338 21.58 24.25 9.60
C PRO A 338 22.36 24.28 10.93
N ASP A 339 21.94 25.09 11.91
CA ASP A 339 22.59 25.17 13.21
C ASP A 339 22.49 23.84 13.99
N TRP A 340 21.32 23.22 13.95
CA TRP A 340 21.13 21.91 14.57
C TRP A 340 21.94 20.83 13.85
N ALA A 341 21.93 20.83 12.51
CA ALA A 341 22.71 19.88 11.71
C ALA A 341 24.22 20.03 11.97
N MET A 342 24.71 21.25 12.16
CA MET A 342 26.10 21.52 12.53
C MET A 342 26.49 20.87 13.86
N GLN A 343 25.58 20.89 14.84
CA GLN A 343 25.86 20.37 16.17
C GLN A 343 25.75 18.84 16.24
N HIS A 344 24.78 18.25 15.54
CA HIS A 344 24.40 16.84 15.74
C HIS A 344 24.76 15.92 14.56
N ILE A 345 24.72 16.42 13.32
CA ILE A 345 24.97 15.61 12.11
C ILE A 345 26.43 15.73 11.67
N VAL A 346 26.92 16.95 11.48
CA VAL A 346 28.23 17.22 10.87
C VAL A 346 29.38 16.50 11.60
N PRO A 347 29.45 16.47 12.95
CA PRO A 347 30.52 15.77 13.66
C PRO A 347 30.54 14.25 13.40
N GLN A 348 29.36 13.65 13.22
CA GLN A 348 29.22 12.20 12.97
C GLN A 348 29.62 11.85 11.54
N VAL A 349 29.23 12.70 10.58
CA VAL A 349 29.63 12.61 9.17
C VAL A 349 31.16 12.75 9.05
N LEU A 350 31.75 13.69 9.81
CA LEU A 350 33.19 13.92 9.90
C LEU A 350 33.96 12.73 10.47
N ASP A 351 33.46 12.07 11.50
CA ASP A 351 34.09 10.86 12.05
C ASP A 351 34.07 9.73 11.00
N LEU A 352 32.95 9.58 10.30
CA LEU A 352 32.71 8.47 9.40
C LEU A 352 33.50 8.48 8.10
N ILE A 353 33.99 9.65 7.65
CA ILE A 353 34.84 9.74 6.47
C ILE A 353 36.17 8.99 6.68
N ASN A 354 36.61 8.79 7.92
CA ASN A 354 37.86 8.10 8.24
C ASN A 354 37.69 6.58 8.37
N ASN A 355 36.50 6.05 8.08
CA ASN A 355 36.23 4.63 8.23
C ASN A 355 37.12 3.78 7.30
N PRO A 356 37.71 2.66 7.77
CA PRO A 356 38.56 1.80 6.93
C PRO A 356 37.81 1.23 5.72
N HIS A 357 36.49 1.04 5.81
CA HIS A 357 35.67 0.50 4.74
C HIS A 357 35.25 1.59 3.74
N TYR A 358 35.74 1.49 2.50
CA TYR A 358 35.52 2.52 1.47
C TYR A 358 34.05 2.77 1.14
N LEU A 359 33.19 1.73 1.19
CA LEU A 359 31.74 1.92 0.94
C LEU A 359 31.11 2.93 1.91
N TYR A 360 31.55 2.98 3.16
CA TYR A 360 31.01 3.94 4.14
C TYR A 360 31.55 5.34 3.87
N ARG A 361 32.84 5.47 3.54
CA ARG A 361 33.42 6.76 3.11
C ARG A 361 32.69 7.32 1.89
N MET A 362 32.35 6.47 0.93
CA MET A 362 31.57 6.85 -0.26
C MET A 362 30.16 7.31 0.11
N THR A 363 29.49 6.64 1.06
CA THR A 363 28.19 7.08 1.60
C THR A 363 28.29 8.46 2.26
N ILE A 364 29.37 8.73 2.99
CA ILE A 364 29.59 10.05 3.61
C ILE A 364 29.78 11.14 2.56
N LEU A 365 30.55 10.90 1.51
CA LEU A 365 30.67 11.84 0.39
C LEU A 365 29.31 12.13 -0.26
N HIS A 366 28.48 11.11 -0.42
CA HIS A 366 27.11 11.30 -0.90
C HIS A 366 26.26 12.13 0.07
N ALA A 367 26.28 11.83 1.37
CA ALA A 367 25.58 12.61 2.39
C ALA A 367 26.04 14.08 2.42
N VAL A 368 27.34 14.35 2.28
CA VAL A 368 27.89 15.71 2.17
C VAL A 368 27.34 16.44 0.95
N SER A 369 27.28 15.77 -0.22
CA SER A 369 26.69 16.39 -1.42
C SER A 369 25.21 16.77 -1.23
N LEU A 370 24.45 15.97 -0.47
CA LEU A 370 23.04 16.22 -0.20
C LEU A 370 22.83 17.31 0.87
N LEU A 371 23.71 17.39 1.87
CA LEU A 371 23.65 18.37 2.95
C LEU A 371 24.08 19.77 2.50
N SER A 372 25.06 19.88 1.61
CA SER A 372 25.69 21.16 1.24
C SER A 372 24.68 22.24 0.79
N PRO A 373 23.66 21.96 -0.02
CA PRO A 373 22.63 22.95 -0.36
C PRO A 373 21.83 23.46 0.85
N VAL A 374 21.63 22.63 1.86
CA VAL A 374 20.83 22.93 3.05
C VAL A 374 21.64 23.74 4.08
N MET A 375 22.94 23.46 4.18
CA MET A 375 23.82 24.13 5.14
C MET A 375 24.20 25.56 4.71
N GLY A 376 24.02 25.93 3.44
CA GLY A 376 24.42 27.22 2.90
C GLY A 376 25.92 27.34 2.61
N SER A 377 26.31 28.39 1.88
CA SER A 377 27.67 28.60 1.35
C SER A 377 28.73 28.65 2.44
N GLU A 378 28.52 29.44 3.50
CA GLU A 378 29.52 29.67 4.56
C GLU A 378 29.87 28.38 5.32
N ILE A 379 28.86 27.64 5.77
CA ILE A 379 29.05 26.37 6.48
C ILE A 379 29.65 25.32 5.55
N THR A 380 29.15 25.24 4.31
CA THR A 380 29.69 24.30 3.32
C THR A 380 31.17 24.55 3.08
N CYS A 381 31.59 25.81 2.94
CA CYS A 381 32.98 26.17 2.72
C CYS A 381 33.87 25.89 3.93
N SER A 382 33.40 26.22 5.14
CA SER A 382 34.21 26.14 6.35
C SER A 382 34.31 24.73 6.94
N GLN A 383 33.26 23.92 6.83
CA GLN A 383 33.18 22.61 7.50
C GLN A 383 33.17 21.43 6.53
N LEU A 384 32.41 21.50 5.43
CA LEU A 384 32.20 20.34 4.55
C LEU A 384 33.25 20.21 3.44
N LEU A 385 33.60 21.32 2.79
CA LEU A 385 34.56 21.34 1.69
C LEU A 385 35.96 20.82 2.10
N PRO A 386 36.54 21.17 3.26
CA PRO A 386 37.85 20.63 3.66
C PRO A 386 37.87 19.10 3.73
N ILE A 387 36.75 18.48 4.09
CA ILE A 387 36.58 17.02 4.14
C ILE A 387 36.69 16.42 2.75
N VAL A 388 35.95 17.01 1.80
CA VAL A 388 35.91 16.56 0.40
C VAL A 388 37.29 16.70 -0.23
N ILE A 389 37.99 17.81 0.03
CA ILE A 389 39.36 18.03 -0.44
C ILE A 389 40.32 17.01 0.17
N ASN A 390 40.24 16.71 1.48
CA ASN A 390 41.08 15.68 2.09
C ASN A 390 40.81 14.28 1.50
N ALA A 391 39.54 13.95 1.22
CA ALA A 391 39.14 12.70 0.60
C ALA A 391 39.67 12.54 -0.85
N SER A 392 40.08 13.62 -1.52
CA SER A 392 40.74 13.54 -2.83
C SER A 392 42.06 12.73 -2.79
N LYS A 393 42.67 12.62 -1.60
CA LYS A 393 43.92 11.88 -1.35
C LYS A 393 43.70 10.41 -0.96
N ASP A 394 42.45 9.93 -0.98
CA ASP A 394 42.15 8.54 -0.64
C ASP A 394 42.89 7.57 -1.57
N ARG A 395 43.26 6.39 -1.06
CA ARG A 395 43.96 5.38 -1.87
C ARG A 395 43.04 4.68 -2.86
N VAL A 396 41.73 4.73 -2.64
CA VAL A 396 40.72 4.04 -3.43
C VAL A 396 40.20 4.96 -4.55
N PRO A 397 40.37 4.62 -5.84
CA PRO A 397 39.89 5.44 -6.95
C PRO A 397 38.40 5.77 -6.89
N ASN A 398 37.57 4.83 -6.42
CA ASN A 398 36.14 5.06 -6.22
C ASN A 398 35.80 6.23 -5.30
N ILE A 399 36.66 6.51 -4.31
CA ILE A 399 36.47 7.67 -3.45
C ILE A 399 36.85 8.93 -4.23
N LYS A 400 38.01 8.93 -4.90
CA LYS A 400 38.51 10.06 -5.66
C LYS A 400 37.57 10.54 -6.76
N PHE A 401 37.01 9.63 -7.57
CA PHE A 401 36.07 10.07 -8.62
C PHE A 401 34.74 10.56 -8.04
N ASN A 402 34.30 10.03 -6.88
CA ASN A 402 33.15 10.57 -6.19
C ASN A 402 33.44 11.94 -5.58
N VAL A 403 34.67 12.20 -5.12
CA VAL A 403 35.11 13.56 -4.74
C VAL A 403 34.96 14.52 -5.91
N ALA A 404 35.38 14.15 -7.12
CA ALA A 404 35.18 14.99 -8.30
C ALA A 404 33.69 15.32 -8.56
N LYS A 405 32.80 14.33 -8.44
CA LYS A 405 31.34 14.52 -8.56
C LYS A 405 30.78 15.43 -7.46
N VAL A 406 31.22 15.26 -6.21
CA VAL A 406 30.79 16.10 -5.10
C VAL A 406 31.25 17.52 -5.34
N LEU A 407 32.53 17.75 -5.65
CA LEU A 407 33.08 19.06 -5.97
C LEU A 407 32.29 19.74 -7.10
N GLN A 408 31.92 19.00 -8.16
CA GLN A 408 31.06 19.51 -9.22
C GLN A 408 29.72 20.03 -8.69
N SER A 409 29.08 19.29 -7.78
CA SER A 409 27.81 19.69 -7.16
C SER A 409 27.92 20.89 -6.22
N LEU A 410 29.12 21.20 -5.71
CA LEU A 410 29.37 22.34 -4.82
C LEU A 410 29.61 23.66 -5.57
N ILE A 411 30.04 23.60 -6.84
CA ILE A 411 30.30 24.79 -7.67
C ILE A 411 29.17 25.83 -7.63
N PRO A 412 27.88 25.47 -7.80
CA PRO A 412 26.80 26.46 -7.78
C PRO A 412 26.44 26.97 -6.37
N ILE A 413 27.01 26.38 -5.31
CA ILE A 413 26.65 26.69 -3.91
C ILE A 413 27.66 27.65 -3.28
N VAL A 414 28.93 27.54 -3.64
CA VAL A 414 30.03 28.28 -3.02
C VAL A 414 30.45 29.50 -3.84
N ASP A 415 31.12 30.46 -3.20
CA ASP A 415 31.59 31.65 -3.88
C ASP A 415 32.64 31.33 -4.96
N GLN A 416 32.65 32.12 -6.03
CA GLN A 416 33.59 31.97 -7.14
C GLN A 416 35.06 31.97 -6.69
N SER A 417 35.40 32.73 -5.64
CA SER A 417 36.75 32.73 -5.09
C SER A 417 37.17 31.38 -4.51
N VAL A 418 36.23 30.65 -3.88
CA VAL A 418 36.45 29.30 -3.34
C VAL A 418 36.58 28.29 -4.47
N VAL A 419 35.78 28.45 -5.54
CA VAL A 419 35.91 27.62 -6.75
C VAL A 419 37.31 27.72 -7.34
N GLU A 420 37.79 28.95 -7.56
CA GLU A 420 39.10 29.20 -8.16
C GLU A 420 40.29 28.81 -7.27
N LYS A 421 40.23 29.13 -5.97
CA LYS A 421 41.38 28.92 -5.07
C LYS A 421 41.47 27.52 -4.49
N THR A 422 40.37 26.76 -4.47
CA THR A 422 40.32 25.49 -3.75
C THR A 422 39.77 24.35 -4.61
N ILE A 423 38.60 24.51 -5.23
CA ILE A 423 37.96 23.42 -5.99
C ILE A 423 38.72 23.12 -7.28
N ARG A 424 38.98 24.12 -8.12
CA ARG A 424 39.65 23.96 -9.42
C ARG A 424 41.04 23.32 -9.27
N PRO A 425 41.94 23.78 -8.37
CA PRO A 425 43.24 23.13 -8.18
C PRO A 425 43.14 21.65 -7.79
N CYS A 426 42.17 21.31 -6.93
CA CYS A 426 41.93 19.92 -6.55
C CYS A 426 41.44 19.08 -7.74
N LEU A 427 40.55 19.62 -8.58
CA LEU A 427 40.06 18.93 -9.77
C LEU A 427 41.16 18.76 -10.83
N VAL A 428 42.06 19.74 -11.00
CA VAL A 428 43.23 19.61 -11.89
C VAL A 428 44.17 18.51 -11.40
N GLU A 429 44.39 18.39 -10.10
CA GLU A 429 45.20 17.29 -9.58
C GLU A 429 44.55 15.92 -9.84
N LEU A 430 43.22 15.83 -9.68
CA LEU A 430 42.47 14.61 -9.98
C LEU A 430 42.41 14.30 -11.49
N SER A 431 42.50 15.29 -12.38
CA SER A 431 42.54 15.05 -13.83
C SER A 431 43.83 14.39 -14.31
N GLU A 432 44.87 14.42 -13.49
CA GLU A 432 46.16 13.76 -13.74
C GLU A 432 46.29 12.40 -13.01
N ASP A 433 45.22 11.92 -12.36
CA ASP A 433 45.24 10.65 -11.61
C ASP A 433 45.49 9.45 -12.56
N PRO A 434 46.20 8.39 -12.15
CA PRO A 434 46.40 7.20 -12.97
C PRO A 434 45.09 6.49 -13.35
N ASP A 435 44.04 6.58 -12.53
CA ASP A 435 42.76 5.93 -12.78
C ASP A 435 41.91 6.68 -13.83
N VAL A 436 41.35 5.94 -14.80
CA VAL A 436 40.61 6.51 -15.94
C VAL A 436 39.32 7.20 -15.50
N ASP A 437 38.58 6.63 -14.55
CA ASP A 437 37.30 7.17 -14.10
C ASP A 437 37.53 8.45 -13.29
N VAL A 438 38.59 8.49 -12.47
CA VAL A 438 38.99 9.69 -11.73
C VAL A 438 39.27 10.84 -12.69
N ARG A 439 40.07 10.61 -13.74
CA ARG A 439 40.34 11.63 -14.77
C ARG A 439 39.08 12.08 -15.49
N PHE A 440 38.21 11.14 -15.86
CA PHE A 440 36.98 11.43 -16.58
C PHE A 440 36.06 12.36 -15.78
N PHE A 441 35.75 12.00 -14.53
CA PHE A 441 34.85 12.80 -13.69
C PHE A 441 35.48 14.13 -13.25
N ALA A 442 36.79 14.18 -13.04
CA ALA A 442 37.50 15.43 -12.74
C ALA A 442 37.45 16.41 -13.94
N THR A 443 37.69 15.92 -15.15
CA THR A 443 37.62 16.74 -16.38
C THR A 443 36.20 17.25 -16.62
N GLN A 444 35.19 16.42 -16.40
CA GLN A 444 33.78 16.82 -16.51
C GLN A 444 33.41 17.93 -15.50
N ALA A 445 33.91 17.81 -14.26
CA ALA A 445 33.71 18.82 -13.22
C ALA A 445 34.40 20.15 -13.56
N LEU A 446 35.62 20.12 -14.12
CA LEU A 446 36.34 21.30 -14.59
C LEU A 446 35.56 22.03 -15.69
N GLN A 447 35.07 21.31 -16.71
CA GLN A 447 34.25 21.90 -17.76
C GLN A 447 32.99 22.58 -17.20
N SER A 448 32.37 21.96 -16.19
CA SER A 448 31.21 22.55 -15.52
C SER A 448 31.56 23.84 -14.79
N SER A 449 32.74 23.91 -14.16
CA SER A 449 33.23 25.13 -13.50
C SER A 449 33.45 26.27 -14.50
N ASP A 450 34.00 25.96 -15.68
CA ASP A 450 34.25 26.95 -16.74
C ASP A 450 32.93 27.53 -17.29
N HIS A 451 31.92 26.68 -17.48
CA HIS A 451 30.61 27.11 -17.93
C HIS A 451 29.93 28.06 -16.95
N VAL A 452 29.94 27.75 -15.64
CA VAL A 452 29.32 28.61 -14.62
C VAL A 452 30.00 29.98 -14.59
N MET A 453 31.33 30.03 -14.69
CA MET A 453 32.09 31.28 -14.71
C MET A 453 31.91 32.13 -15.96
N MET A 454 31.54 31.52 -17.09
CA MET A 454 31.20 32.28 -18.31
C MET A 454 29.76 32.83 -18.29
N SER A 455 28.89 32.33 -17.40
CA SER A 455 27.48 32.69 -17.30
C SER A 455 27.12 33.65 -16.16
N THR A 456 28.04 33.91 -15.22
CA THR A 456 28.00 34.95 -14.19
C THR A 456 28.86 36.13 -14.59
#